data_AF-A0A9W4SL78-F1
#
_entry.id   AF-A0A9W4SL78-F1
#
_cell.length_a   1.000
_cell.length_b   1.000
_cell.length_c   1.000
_cell.angle_alpha   90.00
_cell.angle_beta   90.00
_cell.angle_gamma   90.00
#
_symmetry.space_group_name_H-M   'P 1'
#
loop_
_entity.id
_entity.type
_entity.pdbx_description
1 polymer ?
#
loop_
_entity_poly.entity_id
_entity_poly.type
_entity_poly.pdbx_seq_one_letter_code
_entity_poly.pdbx_strand_id
1 'polypeptide(L)' 'MSQNKLGKMLHQIANLTGINLSDDRKIVNHSCHRTAIQMLKDEDIPEDEIMEFSDIEDIEVKEFEYFSGNS' A
#
# COMPACT_ATOMS: atom_id res chain seq x y z
N MET A 1 -7.17 -19.14 -7.76
CA MET A 1 -7.05 -18.69 -6.36
C MET A 1 -8.32 -17.93 -5.99
N SER A 2 -9.14 -18.45 -5.06
CA SER A 2 -10.33 -17.74 -4.55
C SER A 2 -9.89 -16.52 -3.76
N GLN A 3 -10.48 -15.33 -4.01
CA GLN A 3 -10.21 -14.15 -3.21
C GLN A 3 -10.65 -14.35 -1.75
N ASN A 4 -9.79 -13.98 -0.80
CA ASN A 4 -10.13 -13.97 0.62
C ASN A 4 -11.15 -12.87 0.95
N LYS A 5 -11.74 -12.89 2.16
CA LYS A 5 -12.80 -11.95 2.55
C LYS A 5 -12.38 -10.48 2.41
N LEU A 6 -11.15 -10.16 2.77
CA LEU A 6 -10.58 -8.81 2.64
C LEU A 6 -10.48 -8.38 1.17
N GLY A 7 -9.95 -9.23 0.29
CA GLY A 7 -9.86 -8.94 -1.14
C GLY A 7 -11.22 -8.64 -1.76
N LYS A 8 -12.27 -9.37 -1.36
CA LYS A 8 -13.65 -9.10 -1.79
C LYS A 8 -14.13 -7.73 -1.32
N MET A 9 -13.90 -7.37 -0.06
CA MET A 9 -14.26 -6.06 0.49
C MET A 9 -13.54 -4.92 -0.25
N LEU A 10 -12.24 -5.05 -0.50
CA LEU A 10 -11.46 -4.04 -1.23
C LEU A 10 -11.98 -3.83 -2.67
N HIS A 11 -12.36 -4.92 -3.36
CA HIS A 11 -12.97 -4.80 -4.69
C HIS A 11 -14.36 -4.16 -4.64
N GLN A 12 -15.16 -4.48 -3.62
CA GLN A 12 -16.46 -3.83 -3.42
C GLN A 12 -16.33 -2.34 -3.20
N ILE A 13 -15.37 -1.91 -2.37
CA ILE A 13 -15.07 -0.50 -2.14
C ILE A 13 -14.69 0.18 -3.47
N ALA A 14 -13.74 -0.39 -4.22
CA ALA A 14 -13.30 0.17 -5.50
C ALA A 14 -14.45 0.37 -6.49
N ASN A 15 -15.34 -0.63 -6.60
CA ASN A 15 -16.51 -0.55 -7.45
C ASN A 15 -17.49 0.54 -6.99
N LEU A 16 -17.73 0.66 -5.68
CA LEU A 16 -18.65 1.65 -5.10
C LEU A 16 -18.11 3.07 -5.21
N THR A 17 -16.79 3.26 -5.14
CA THR A 17 -16.13 4.57 -5.25
C THR A 17 -15.77 4.94 -6.69
N GLY A 18 -16.04 4.07 -7.67
CA GLY A 18 -15.70 4.32 -9.08
C GLY A 18 -14.19 4.32 -9.38
N ILE A 19 -13.37 3.69 -8.52
CA ILE A 19 -11.94 3.55 -8.77
C ILE A 19 -11.75 2.54 -9.91
N ASN A 20 -11.18 3.01 -11.02
CA ASN A 20 -10.90 2.16 -12.16
C ASN A 20 -9.69 1.25 -11.90
N LEU A 21 -9.93 -0.06 -11.82
CA LEU A 21 -8.90 -1.10 -11.65
C LEU A 21 -8.51 -1.75 -12.99
N SER A 22 -8.49 -0.98 -14.09
CA SER A 22 -8.13 -1.49 -15.41
C SER A 22 -6.75 -2.18 -15.44
N ASP A 23 -6.53 -3.03 -16.45
CA ASP A 23 -5.31 -3.82 -16.69
C ASP A 23 -5.07 -4.97 -15.70
N ASP A 24 -6.12 -5.74 -15.34
CA ASP A 24 -6.03 -6.88 -14.41
C ASP A 24 -5.45 -6.52 -13.02
N ARG A 25 -5.37 -5.22 -12.71
CA ARG A 25 -4.86 -4.72 -11.44
C ARG A 25 -5.82 -5.07 -10.33
N LYS A 26 -5.27 -5.43 -9.17
CA LYS A 26 -6.04 -5.78 -7.99
C LYS A 26 -5.61 -4.89 -6.85
N ILE A 27 -6.58 -4.27 -6.18
CA ILE A 27 -6.33 -3.73 -4.85
C ILE A 27 -6.22 -4.92 -3.89
N VAL A 28 -5.06 -5.03 -3.27
CA VAL A 28 -4.74 -6.05 -2.28
C VAL A 28 -4.24 -5.37 -1.01
N ASN A 29 -4.24 -6.10 0.11
CA ASN A 29 -3.81 -5.54 1.39
C ASN A 29 -2.43 -4.86 1.30
N HIS A 30 -1.49 -5.51 0.61
CA HIS A 30 -0.15 -4.98 0.40
C HIS A 30 -0.17 -3.61 -0.32
N SER A 31 -0.97 -3.43 -1.38
CA SER A 31 -1.06 -2.12 -2.05
C SER A 31 -1.65 -1.04 -1.14
N CYS A 32 -2.66 -1.38 -0.33
CA CYS A 32 -3.24 -0.44 0.64
C CYS A 32 -2.22 -0.02 1.70
N HIS A 33 -1.43 -0.97 2.20
CA HIS A 33 -0.37 -0.70 3.17
C HIS A 33 0.69 0.24 2.61
N ARG A 34 1.16 0.00 1.37
CA ARG A 34 2.09 0.92 0.69
C ARG A 34 1.52 2.33 0.54
N THR A 35 0.24 2.45 0.17
CA THR A 35 -0.43 3.76 0.07
C THR A 35 -0.52 4.47 1.42
N ALA A 36 -0.82 3.75 2.51
CA ALA A 36 -0.86 4.34 3.84
C ALA A 36 0.51 4.89 4.27
N ILE A 37 1.60 4.13 4.04
CA ILE A 37 2.97 4.61 4.30
C ILE A 37 3.27 5.89 3.52
N GLN A 38 2.92 5.92 2.22
CA GLN A 38 3.16 7.11 1.40
C GLN A 38 2.40 8.33 1.94
N MET A 39 1.12 8.16 2.31
CA MET A 39 0.34 9.24 2.91
C MET A 39 0.97 9.76 4.21
N LEU A 40 1.51 8.87 5.06
CA LEU A 40 2.19 9.30 6.29
C LEU A 40 3.48 10.07 5.99
N LYS A 41 4.27 9.64 5.00
CA LYS A 41 5.46 10.37 4.55
C LYS A 41 5.10 11.75 3.97
N ASP A 42 4.01 11.82 3.22
CA ASP A 42 3.53 13.07 2.61
C ASP A 42 3.02 14.09 3.66
N GLU A 43 2.62 13.62 4.84
CA GLU A 43 2.21 14.43 6.00
C GLU A 43 3.39 14.76 6.96
N ASP A 44 4.63 14.54 6.51
CA ASP A 44 5.86 14.77 7.29
C ASP A 44 5.89 14.06 8.66
N ILE A 45 5.22 12.90 8.77
CA ILE A 45 5.25 12.07 9.98
C ILE A 45 6.68 11.51 10.15
N PRO A 46 7.24 11.53 11.38
CA PRO A 46 8.57 10.99 11.63
C PRO A 46 8.74 9.53 11.20
N GLU A 47 9.89 9.19 10.60
CA GLU A 47 10.13 7.84 10.06
C GLU A 47 10.06 6.75 11.14
N ASP A 48 10.45 7.05 12.39
CA ASP A 48 10.33 6.15 13.53
C ASP A 48 8.86 5.82 13.87
N GLU A 49 7.97 6.80 13.78
CA GLU A 49 6.52 6.58 13.94
C GLU A 49 5.94 5.76 12.77
N ILE A 50 6.42 5.99 11.54
CA ILE A 50 6.01 5.21 10.36
C ILE A 50 6.51 3.76 10.45
N MET A 51 7.74 3.55 10.95
CA MET A 51 8.31 2.22 11.18
C MET A 51 7.55 1.44 12.24
N GLU A 52 7.18 2.10 13.35
CA GLU A 52 6.30 1.51 14.37
C GLU A 52 4.93 1.14 13.78
N PHE A 53 4.34 2.01 12.96
CA PHE A 53 3.05 1.74 12.29
C PHE A 53 3.14 0.58 11.28
N SER A 54 4.27 0.43 10.60
CA SER A 54 4.42 -0.52 9.50
C SER A 54 4.93 -1.90 9.91
N ASP A 55 5.29 -2.10 11.19
CA ASP A 55 6.00 -3.28 11.69
C ASP A 55 7.28 -3.59 10.86
N ILE A 56 7.88 -2.56 10.24
CA ILE A 56 9.10 -2.69 9.43
C ILE A 56 10.32 -2.55 10.34
N GLU A 57 10.94 -3.66 10.71
CA GLU A 57 12.27 -3.66 11.34
C GLU A 57 13.34 -3.38 10.26
N ASP A 58 13.79 -2.12 10.10
CA ASP A 58 15.04 -1.59 9.46
C ASP A 58 15.56 -2.14 8.11
N ILE A 59 15.05 -3.26 7.60
CA ILE A 59 15.61 -4.07 6.51
C ILE A 59 14.78 -3.89 5.23
N GLU A 60 13.48 -3.66 5.34
CA GLU A 60 12.60 -3.44 4.16
C GLU A 60 12.59 -1.98 3.66
N VAL A 61 13.07 -1.03 4.47
CA VAL A 61 13.19 0.40 4.07
C VAL A 61 14.11 0.55 2.85
N LYS A 62 15.15 -0.31 2.74
CA LYS A 62 16.09 -0.31 1.60
C LYS A 62 15.48 -0.78 0.28
N GLU A 63 14.48 -1.67 0.30
CA GLU A 63 13.79 -2.05 -0.94
C GLU A 63 12.84 -0.96 -1.42
N PHE A 64 12.30 -0.13 -0.52
CA PHE A 64 11.38 0.94 -0.87
C PHE A 64 12.07 2.14 -1.54
N GLU A 65 13.27 2.53 -1.07
CA GLU A 65 14.07 3.57 -1.73
C GLU A 65 14.54 3.14 -3.14
N TYR A 66 14.70 1.84 -3.38
CA TYR A 66 15.20 1.32 -4.65
C TYR A 66 14.21 1.48 -5.82
N PHE A 67 12.90 1.55 -5.55
CA PHE A 67 11.89 1.72 -6.62
C PHE A 67 11.54 3.17 -6.94
N SER A 68 12.03 4.15 -6.16
CA SER A 68 11.89 5.58 -6.47
C SER A 68 12.81 6.04 -7.62
N GLY A 69 13.70 5.19 -8.12
CA GLY A 69 14.68 5.53 -9.14
C GLY A 69 14.75 4.50 -10.26
N ASN A 70 13.79 4.50 -11.17
CA ASN A 70 13.99 3.99 -12.53
C ASN A 70 13.62 5.09 -13.53
N SER A 71 14.66 5.78 -14.01
CA SER A 71 14.72 6.41 -15.34
C SER A 71 15.20 5.38 -16.36
#